data_AF-A0A764GNI1-F1
#
_entry.id   AF-A0A764GNI1-F1
#
_cell.length_a   1.000
_cell.length_b   1.000
_cell.length_c   1.000
_cell.angle_alpha   90.00
_cell.angle_beta   90.00
_cell.angle_gamma   90.00
#
_symmetry.space_group_name_H-M   'P 1'
#
loop_
_entity.id
_entity.type
_entity.pdbx_description
1 polymer ?
#
loop_
_entity_poly.entity_id
_entity_poly.type
_entity_poly.pdbx_seq_one_letter_code
_entity_poly.pdbx_strand_id
1 'polypeptide(L)'
;MSAASRLYPLPFLAVAILAGCSSQSGQPVSKGEKPVDVASVVRQKMPATVKDREAWAKDIATTFKSQGLAPTVENICSVLAVAQQESGYQADPVVPGLSKIAWQEIDRRAERLHIPLFLVHT
;
A
#
# COMPACT_ATOMS: atom_id res chain seq x y z
N MET A 1 -49.67 35.00 23.23
CA MET A 1 -48.69 34.11 23.90
C MET A 1 -47.90 33.42 22.80
N SER A 2 -46.71 33.91 22.48
CA SER A 2 -45.88 33.39 21.37
C SER A 2 -44.78 32.53 21.97
N ALA A 3 -44.85 31.20 21.76
CA ALA A 3 -43.83 30.27 22.23
C ALA A 3 -42.63 30.33 21.28
N ALA A 4 -41.58 31.04 21.67
CA ALA A 4 -40.31 31.04 20.97
C ALA A 4 -39.65 29.66 21.11
N SER A 5 -39.64 28.89 20.02
CA SER A 5 -38.98 27.60 19.94
C SER A 5 -37.47 27.80 20.06
N ARG A 6 -36.88 27.38 21.19
CA ARG A 6 -35.42 27.40 21.40
C ARG A 6 -34.80 26.30 20.55
N LEU A 7 -34.33 26.64 19.35
CA LEU A 7 -33.48 25.75 18.55
C LEU A 7 -32.16 25.53 19.29
N TYR A 8 -32.03 24.36 19.91
CA TYR A 8 -30.79 23.90 20.54
C TYR A 8 -29.72 23.68 19.46
N PRO A 9 -28.47 24.19 19.63
CA PRO A 9 -27.39 24.03 18.66
C PRO A 9 -26.75 22.63 18.66
N LEU A 10 -27.39 21.63 19.29
CA LEU A 10 -26.91 20.26 19.41
C LEU A 10 -26.47 19.58 18.09
N PRO A 11 -27.17 19.74 16.94
CA PRO A 11 -26.74 19.06 15.71
C PRO A 11 -25.45 19.64 15.14
N PHE A 12 -25.15 20.92 15.40
CA PHE A 12 -23.92 21.55 14.90
C PHE A 12 -22.66 21.03 15.60
N LEU A 13 -22.76 20.70 16.89
CA LEU A 13 -21.62 20.17 17.65
C LEU A 13 -21.23 18.76 17.18
N ALA A 14 -22.23 17.92 16.86
CA ALA A 14 -21.98 16.57 16.37
C ALA A 14 -21.24 16.57 15.02
N VAL A 15 -21.66 17.44 14.08
CA VAL A 15 -21.00 17.58 12.77
C VAL A 15 -19.56 18.08 12.91
N ALA A 16 -19.28 18.98 13.86
CA ALA A 16 -17.93 19.48 14.11
C ALA A 16 -16.96 18.39 14.60
N ILE A 17 -17.43 17.46 15.44
CA ILE A 17 -16.62 16.34 15.94
C ILE A 17 -16.27 15.36 14.81
N LEU A 18 -17.21 15.09 13.89
CA LEU A 18 -16.98 14.21 12.74
C LEU A 18 -15.99 14.79 11.73
N ALA A 19 -15.92 16.12 11.56
CA ALA A 19 -14.94 16.76 10.68
C ALA A 19 -13.49 16.71 11.22
N GLY A 20 -13.32 16.61 12.55
CA GLY A 20 -12.00 16.56 13.19
C GLY A 20 -11.21 15.28 12.93
N CYS A 21 -11.89 14.15 12.67
CA CYS A 21 -11.22 12.85 12.44
C CYS A 21 -10.75 12.65 10.99
N SER A 22 -11.10 13.54 10.06
CA SER A 22 -10.77 13.38 8.63
C SER A 22 -9.55 14.21 8.19
N SER A 23 -9.02 15.10 9.03
CA SER A 23 -8.14 16.19 8.55
C SER A 23 -6.64 15.89 8.56
N GLN A 24 -6.22 14.63 8.56
CA GLN A 24 -4.80 14.30 8.35
C GLN A 24 -4.55 13.95 6.88
N SER A 25 -4.92 14.87 5.99
CA SER A 25 -4.45 14.83 4.60
C SER A 25 -3.03 15.37 4.58
N GLY A 26 -2.09 14.55 4.11
CA GLY A 26 -0.64 14.76 4.15
C GLY A 26 -0.24 16.21 3.93
N GLN A 27 0.44 16.78 4.93
CA GLN A 27 1.00 18.10 4.78
C GLN A 27 2.01 18.10 3.62
N PRO A 28 1.99 19.10 2.74
CA PRO A 28 3.05 19.28 1.78
C PRO A 28 4.36 19.41 2.55
N VAL A 29 5.34 18.58 2.18
CA VAL A 29 6.68 18.54 2.79
C VAL A 29 7.15 19.97 3.03
N SER A 30 7.38 20.30 4.30
CA SER A 30 7.88 21.61 4.70
C SER A 30 9.08 21.94 3.83
N LYS A 31 9.00 23.09 3.14
CA LYS A 31 9.99 23.56 2.18
C LYS A 31 11.28 23.92 2.94
N GLY A 32 12.09 22.92 3.27
CA GLY A 32 13.27 23.04 4.13
C GLY A 32 13.69 21.76 4.86
N GLU A 33 12.91 20.68 4.81
CA GLU A 33 13.33 19.40 5.41
C GLU A 33 14.45 18.75 4.58
N LYS A 34 15.54 18.36 5.26
CA LYS A 34 16.70 17.74 4.60
C LYS A 34 16.26 16.49 3.84
N PRO A 35 16.81 16.22 2.64
CA PRO A 35 16.52 14.98 1.93
C PRO A 35 16.83 13.79 2.83
N VAL A 36 15.82 12.98 3.13
CA VAL A 36 16.00 11.75 3.91
C VAL A 36 16.76 10.74 3.05
N ASP A 37 17.82 10.15 3.59
CA ASP A 37 18.44 8.99 2.97
C ASP A 37 17.51 7.77 3.13
N VAL A 38 16.74 7.49 2.06
CA VAL A 38 15.77 6.39 2.02
C VAL A 38 16.41 5.06 2.39
N ALA A 39 17.59 4.76 1.85
CA ALA A 39 18.24 3.46 2.10
C ALA A 39 18.63 3.31 3.58
N SER A 40 19.13 4.38 4.21
CA SER A 40 19.43 4.39 5.65
C SER A 40 18.19 4.15 6.51
N VAL A 41 17.09 4.86 6.22
CA VAL A 41 15.84 4.68 6.97
C VAL A 41 15.26 3.28 6.78
N VAL A 42 15.31 2.73 5.56
CA VAL A 42 14.88 1.35 5.30
C VAL A 42 15.69 0.35 6.13
N ARG A 43 17.03 0.46 6.15
CA ARG A 43 17.88 -0.40 7.01
C ARG A 43 17.53 -0.30 8.48
N GLN A 44 17.14 0.89 8.95
CA GLN A 44 16.79 1.10 10.35
C GLN A 44 15.41 0.52 10.70
N LYS A 45 14.43 0.66 9.80
CA LYS A 45 13.02 0.34 10.08
C LYS A 45 12.60 -1.06 9.63
N MET A 46 13.29 -1.66 8.68
CA MET A 46 13.00 -3.02 8.23
C MET A 46 13.38 -4.05 9.32
N PRO A 47 12.54 -5.06 9.61
CA PRO A 47 12.85 -6.09 10.60
C PRO A 47 14.18 -6.82 10.30
N ALA A 48 14.93 -7.18 11.35
CA ALA A 48 16.22 -7.84 11.21
C ALA A 48 16.13 -9.27 10.64
N THR A 49 14.95 -9.88 10.69
CA THR A 49 14.67 -11.24 10.19
C THR A 49 14.53 -11.32 8.67
N VAL A 50 14.36 -10.19 8.00
CA VAL A 50 14.23 -10.11 6.54
C VAL A 50 15.56 -10.48 5.89
N LYS A 51 15.51 -11.31 4.84
CA LYS A 51 16.69 -11.66 4.03
C LYS A 51 17.04 -10.49 3.11
N ASP A 52 18.32 -10.33 2.79
CA ASP A 52 18.80 -9.35 1.81
C ASP A 52 18.36 -7.90 2.07
N ARG A 53 18.34 -7.47 3.35
CA ARG A 53 17.92 -6.11 3.76
C ARG A 53 18.63 -4.98 3.02
N GLU A 54 19.91 -5.18 2.66
CA GLU A 54 20.67 -4.22 1.86
C GLU A 54 20.17 -4.10 0.43
N ALA A 55 19.78 -5.21 -0.21
CA ALA A 55 19.19 -5.20 -1.54
C ALA A 55 17.83 -4.48 -1.50
N TRP A 56 16.97 -4.82 -0.53
CA TRP A 56 15.71 -4.11 -0.29
C TRP A 56 15.89 -2.60 -0.08
N ALA A 57 16.86 -2.18 0.73
CA ALA A 57 17.14 -0.76 0.95
C ALA A 57 17.52 -0.02 -0.34
N LYS A 58 18.35 -0.65 -1.18
CA LYS A 58 18.76 -0.10 -2.47
C LYS A 58 17.59 -0.04 -3.46
N ASP A 59 16.78 -1.08 -3.53
CA ASP A 59 15.66 -1.19 -4.46
C ASP A 59 14.52 -0.22 -4.07
N ILE A 60 14.24 -0.08 -2.79
CA ILE A 60 13.27 0.91 -2.30
C ILE A 60 13.77 2.34 -2.56
N ALA A 61 15.06 2.64 -2.31
CA ALA A 61 15.61 3.96 -2.65
C ALA A 61 15.53 4.26 -4.16
N THR A 62 15.80 3.26 -4.99
CA THR A 62 15.65 3.35 -6.46
C THR A 62 14.19 3.55 -6.86
N THR A 63 13.26 2.89 -6.18
CA THR A 63 11.81 3.02 -6.41
C THR A 63 11.33 4.43 -6.07
N PHE A 64 11.72 4.98 -4.91
CA PHE A 64 11.39 6.36 -4.54
C PHE A 64 11.86 7.37 -5.58
N LYS A 65 13.10 7.21 -6.07
CA LYS A 65 13.66 8.07 -7.11
C LYS A 65 12.93 7.93 -8.46
N SER A 66 12.68 6.71 -8.91
CA SER A 66 12.07 6.43 -10.22
C SER A 66 10.59 6.79 -10.28
N GLN A 67 9.87 6.65 -9.16
CA GLN A 67 8.44 6.96 -9.05
C GLN A 67 8.17 8.40 -8.60
N GLY A 68 9.22 9.20 -8.35
CA GLY A 68 9.07 10.60 -7.89
C GLY A 68 8.38 10.74 -6.53
N LEU A 69 8.50 9.72 -5.67
CA LEU A 69 7.89 9.74 -4.34
C LEU A 69 8.68 10.67 -3.42
N ALA A 70 7.97 11.49 -2.65
CA ALA A 70 8.61 12.32 -1.63
C ALA A 70 9.29 11.42 -0.59
N PRO A 71 10.62 11.54 -0.36
CA PRO A 71 11.35 10.70 0.58
C PRO A 71 11.11 11.18 2.01
N THR A 72 9.91 10.99 2.53
CA THR A 72 9.55 11.26 3.93
C THR A 72 9.55 9.96 4.72
N VAL A 73 9.81 10.03 6.03
CA VAL A 73 9.77 8.84 6.90
C VAL A 73 8.39 8.18 6.88
N GLU A 74 7.32 8.98 6.79
CA GLU A 74 5.95 8.50 6.68
C GLU A 74 5.76 7.64 5.42
N ASN A 75 6.13 8.16 4.24
CA ASN A 75 6.01 7.40 2.99
C ASN A 75 6.86 6.12 3.00
N ILE A 76 8.08 6.19 3.57
CA ILE A 76 8.96 5.01 3.67
C ILE A 76 8.31 3.94 4.55
N CYS A 77 7.79 4.31 5.72
CA CYS A 77 7.09 3.39 6.61
C CYS A 77 5.82 2.81 5.97
N SER A 78 5.08 3.60 5.19
CA SER A 78 3.91 3.10 4.44
C SER A 78 4.30 2.03 3.42
N VAL A 79 5.36 2.26 2.64
CA VAL A 79 5.86 1.27 1.66
C VAL A 79 6.32 -0.01 2.36
N LEU A 80 7.07 0.14 3.46
CA LEU A 80 7.53 -1.00 4.26
C LEU A 80 6.37 -1.80 4.85
N ALA A 81 5.34 -1.13 5.38
CA ALA A 81 4.16 -1.79 5.95
C ALA A 81 3.41 -2.62 4.90
N VAL A 82 3.18 -2.07 3.70
CA VAL A 82 2.53 -2.80 2.60
C VAL A 82 3.38 -3.97 2.15
N ALA A 83 4.69 -3.79 1.94
CA ALA A 83 5.57 -4.88 1.53
C ALA A 83 5.61 -6.03 2.56
N GLN A 84 5.56 -5.71 3.86
CA GLN A 84 5.44 -6.72 4.91
C GLN A 84 4.08 -7.42 4.91
N GLN A 85 2.99 -6.70 4.68
CA GLN A 85 1.63 -7.25 4.68
C GLN A 85 1.40 -8.17 3.49
N GLU A 86 1.77 -7.73 2.29
CA GLU A 86 1.42 -8.39 1.03
C GLU A 86 2.28 -9.62 0.76
N SER A 87 3.57 -9.57 1.10
CA SER A 87 4.49 -10.66 0.78
C SER A 87 5.46 -11.04 1.90
N GLY A 88 5.42 -10.35 3.04
CA GLY A 88 6.36 -10.60 4.13
C GLY A 88 7.81 -10.28 3.77
N TYR A 89 8.04 -9.31 2.88
CA TYR A 89 9.34 -9.02 2.27
C TYR A 89 9.96 -10.18 1.49
N GLN A 90 9.13 -11.09 0.98
CA GLN A 90 9.51 -12.07 -0.01
C GLN A 90 9.10 -11.55 -1.40
N ALA A 91 10.05 -11.36 -2.32
CA ALA A 91 9.73 -10.81 -3.64
C ALA A 91 8.85 -11.75 -4.47
N ASP A 92 9.07 -13.06 -4.33
CA ASP A 92 8.31 -14.12 -4.98
C ASP A 92 7.88 -15.16 -3.93
N PRO A 93 6.80 -14.88 -3.16
CA PRO A 93 6.31 -15.81 -2.15
C PRO A 93 5.56 -16.97 -2.81
N VAL A 94 5.65 -18.15 -2.20
CA VAL A 94 4.92 -19.33 -2.68
C VAL A 94 3.41 -19.10 -2.52
N VAL A 95 2.67 -19.25 -3.61
CA VAL A 95 1.20 -19.30 -3.61
C VAL A 95 0.76 -20.77 -3.70
N PRO A 96 0.15 -21.34 -2.65
CA PRO A 96 -0.22 -22.76 -2.64
C PRO A 96 -1.15 -23.13 -3.79
N GLY A 97 -0.76 -24.13 -4.57
CA GLY A 97 -1.58 -24.68 -5.66
C GLY A 97 -1.74 -23.77 -6.88
N LEU A 98 -1.00 -22.65 -6.98
CA LEU A 98 -1.15 -21.67 -8.06
C LEU A 98 -1.07 -22.29 -9.46
N SER A 99 -0.11 -23.18 -9.72
CA SER A 99 0.03 -23.84 -11.02
C SER A 99 -1.23 -24.63 -11.42
N LYS A 100 -1.82 -25.38 -10.47
CA LYS A 100 -3.05 -26.13 -10.72
C LYS A 100 -4.22 -25.19 -11.05
N ILE A 101 -4.38 -24.12 -10.27
CA ILE A 101 -5.46 -23.13 -10.47
C ILE A 101 -5.29 -22.40 -11.81
N ALA A 102 -4.05 -22.01 -12.14
CA ALA A 102 -3.73 -21.35 -13.40
C ALA A 102 -4.08 -22.25 -14.59
N TRP A 103 -3.64 -23.52 -14.58
CA TRP A 103 -3.97 -24.48 -15.63
C TRP A 103 -5.48 -24.73 -15.75
N GLN A 104 -6.19 -24.84 -14.62
CA GLN A 104 -7.67 -24.95 -14.63
C GLN A 104 -8.35 -23.77 -15.34
N GLU A 105 -7.90 -22.54 -15.10
CA GLU A 105 -8.47 -21.35 -15.76
C GLU A 105 -8.05 -21.26 -17.24
N ILE A 106 -6.83 -21.70 -17.57
CA ILE A 106 -6.35 -21.81 -18.95
C ILE A 106 -7.23 -22.79 -19.74
N ASP A 107 -7.44 -24.00 -19.21
CA ASP A 107 -8.27 -25.03 -19.84
C ASP A 107 -9.71 -24.55 -20.02
N ARG A 108 -10.31 -23.96 -18.97
CA ARG A 108 -11.68 -23.40 -19.02
C ARG A 108 -11.82 -22.32 -20.09
N ARG A 109 -10.80 -21.48 -20.28
CA ARG A 109 -10.81 -20.44 -21.33
C ARG A 109 -10.64 -21.02 -22.73
N ALA A 110 -9.78 -22.04 -22.88
CA ALA A 110 -9.58 -22.75 -24.13
C ALA A 110 -10.89 -23.41 -24.60
N GLU A 111 -11.58 -24.11 -23.70
CA GLU A 111 -12.88 -24.73 -23.96
C GLU A 111 -13.93 -23.70 -24.42
N ARG A 112 -14.05 -22.56 -23.72
CA ARG A 112 -14.99 -21.49 -24.08
C ARG A 112 -14.75 -20.92 -25.48
N LEU A 113 -13.49 -20.96 -25.95
CA LEU A 113 -13.08 -20.48 -27.27
C LEU A 113 -12.98 -21.60 -28.30
N HIS A 114 -13.34 -22.85 -27.94
CA HIS A 114 -13.19 -24.04 -28.78
C HIS A 114 -11.75 -24.27 -29.27
N ILE A 115 -10.76 -23.90 -28.45
CA ILE A 115 -9.34 -24.15 -28.71
C ILE A 115 -9.01 -25.56 -28.19
N PRO A 116 -8.48 -26.46 -29.03
CA PRO A 116 -8.07 -27.80 -28.59
C PRO A 116 -6.98 -27.76 -27.51
N LEU A 117 -7.13 -28.54 -26.44
CA LEU A 117 -6.22 -28.52 -25.28
C LEU A 117 -4.77 -28.88 -25.63
N PHE A 118 -4.53 -29.74 -26.63
CA PHE A 118 -3.17 -30.11 -27.02
C PHE A 118 -2.36 -28.94 -27.62
N LEU A 119 -3.02 -27.86 -28.07
CA LEU A 119 -2.33 -26.63 -28.51
C LEU A 119 -1.95 -25.72 -27.34
N VAL A 120 -2.52 -25.96 -26.17
CA VAL A 120 -2.35 -25.14 -24.96
C VAL A 120 -1.37 -25.81 -24.00
N HIS A 121 -1.39 -27.14 -23.96
CA HIS A 121 -0.44 -27.99 -23.22
C HIS A 121 0.78 -28.31 -24.11
N THR A 122 1.60 -27.30 -24.40
CA THR A 122 2.87 -27.45 -25.12
C THR A 122 4.07 -27.52 -24.18
#